data_AF-A0A9E0H9I8-F1
#
_entry.id   AF-A0A9E0H9I8-F1
#
_cell.length_a   1.000
_cell.length_b   1.000
_cell.length_c   1.000
_cell.angle_alpha   90.00
_cell.angle_beta   90.00
_cell.angle_gamma   90.00
#
_symmetry.space_group_name_H-M   'P 1'
#
loop_
_entity.id
_entity.type
_entity.pdbx_description
1 polymer ?
#
loop_
_entity_poly.entity_id
_entity_poly.type
_entity_poly.pdbx_seq_one_letter_code
_entity_poly.pdbx_strand_id
1 'polypeptide(L)'
;MFTVLARSRVVARTRLLGCLLALVACGGPPPPRPHRPERPPDPFLEKHEAWVYVDEQRYVVADTCGMGPYEIVFPERAADDPRFAYGRRLVFLVYGPRKLSIDNRVETRRVQTGIHVSGDEIATEHLACRAGDGVPVGTVTGTARAGGTAQPVARVGAPAAPRNWHLALDAPSDALPKLAPHDGPAPRSPQLQQSGAMVFFPQGNPYYYADEYWSQRHVGEATAAVRLRFWFPMPSDLRGMVFRVIEEALVPEELPDYAADFARRVAMVTQRHDDERPAQRRAFEERLAHCKAFPDDATRCRPGRVSMSIPPPPRAEVRPKAPPGDDLAWVPGYWSFDDELADFVWISGTYVVRPKRPVVVAAAPVASPPVASPPVASPPVASPPVVVEPARELDAAIAAAPAPKVEAVAPPPPAVAAQPNAVWVAGHWVLVGRTWRWTPGAWINGPVGTRFRAPVVHVRNQLRIYLPGGWVRLGS
;
A
#
# COMPACT_ATOMS: atom_id res chain seq x y z
N MET A 1 -8.91 16.37 -70.59
CA MET A 1 -8.23 15.69 -69.47
C MET A 1 -7.81 16.64 -68.33
N PHE A 2 -7.49 17.92 -68.60
CA PHE A 2 -7.14 18.91 -67.56
C PHE A 2 -8.32 19.41 -66.69
N THR A 3 -9.56 19.36 -67.18
CA THR A 3 -10.75 19.88 -66.45
C THR A 3 -11.25 18.96 -65.33
N VAL A 4 -10.88 17.67 -65.35
CA VAL A 4 -11.31 16.69 -64.32
C VAL A 4 -10.46 16.82 -63.04
N LEU A 5 -9.19 17.21 -63.17
CA LEU A 5 -8.28 17.39 -62.03
C LEU A 5 -8.57 18.66 -61.21
N ALA A 6 -9.17 19.69 -61.81
CA ALA A 6 -9.51 20.92 -61.09
C ALA A 6 -10.74 20.74 -60.17
N ARG A 7 -11.74 19.95 -60.59
CA ARG A 7 -12.93 19.69 -59.77
C ARG A 7 -12.66 18.78 -58.57
N SER A 8 -11.71 17.83 -58.66
CA SER A 8 -11.40 16.96 -57.52
C SER A 8 -10.70 17.70 -56.37
N ARG A 9 -9.89 18.72 -56.67
CA ARG A 9 -9.20 19.53 -55.66
C ARG A 9 -10.13 20.44 -54.86
N VAL A 10 -11.21 20.92 -55.47
CA VAL A 10 -12.22 21.75 -54.77
C VAL A 10 -13.05 20.89 -53.82
N VAL A 11 -13.52 19.72 -54.25
CA VAL A 11 -14.31 18.81 -53.40
C VAL A 11 -13.49 18.27 -52.21
N ALA A 12 -12.20 17.98 -52.43
CA ALA A 12 -11.30 17.56 -51.35
C ALA A 12 -11.09 18.67 -50.32
N ARG A 13 -10.92 19.94 -50.75
CA ARG A 13 -10.77 21.08 -49.84
C ARG A 13 -12.03 21.38 -49.03
N THR A 14 -13.22 21.26 -49.63
CA THR A 14 -14.48 21.47 -48.90
C THR A 14 -14.73 20.39 -47.86
N ARG A 15 -14.37 19.12 -48.15
CA ARG A 15 -14.47 18.02 -47.17
C ARG A 15 -13.46 18.16 -46.03
N LEU A 16 -12.25 18.64 -46.31
CA LEU A 16 -11.24 18.92 -45.29
C LEU A 16 -11.65 20.08 -44.37
N LEU A 17 -12.25 21.14 -44.92
CA LEU A 17 -12.77 22.25 -44.11
C LEU A 17 -13.95 21.82 -43.24
N GLY A 18 -14.83 20.97 -43.76
CA GLY A 18 -15.95 20.40 -42.99
C GLY A 18 -15.48 19.52 -41.82
N CYS A 19 -14.44 18.70 -42.03
CA CYS A 19 -13.86 17.89 -40.94
C CYS A 19 -13.12 18.75 -39.90
N LEU A 20 -12.44 19.82 -40.31
CA LEU A 20 -11.78 20.76 -39.39
C LEU A 20 -12.79 21.53 -38.53
N LEU A 21 -13.93 21.95 -39.10
CA LEU A 21 -14.98 22.62 -38.33
C LEU A 21 -15.70 21.66 -37.37
N ALA A 22 -15.87 20.39 -37.72
CA ALA A 22 -16.44 19.37 -36.83
C ALA A 22 -15.51 19.04 -35.64
N LEU A 23 -14.18 19.09 -35.84
CA LEU A 23 -13.21 18.87 -34.76
C LEU A 23 -13.15 20.02 -33.75
N VAL A 24 -13.42 21.26 -34.16
CA VAL A 24 -13.48 22.42 -33.25
C VAL A 24 -14.76 22.42 -32.41
N ALA A 25 -15.87 21.90 -32.92
CA ALA A 25 -17.14 21.83 -32.19
C ALA A 25 -17.19 20.72 -31.12
N CYS A 26 -16.34 19.69 -31.21
CA CYS A 26 -16.31 18.57 -30.25
C CYS A 26 -15.18 18.69 -29.19
N GLY A 27 -14.43 19.79 -29.17
CA GLY A 27 -13.29 20.03 -28.27
C GLY A 27 -13.65 20.52 -26.86
N GLY A 28 -14.91 20.37 -26.43
CA GLY A 28 -15.29 20.63 -25.05
C GLY A 28 -14.62 19.63 -24.10
N PRO A 29 -14.15 20.05 -22.91
CA PRO A 29 -13.67 19.09 -21.92
C PRO A 29 -14.77 18.05 -21.67
N PRO A 30 -14.42 16.75 -21.54
CA PRO A 30 -15.41 15.74 -21.23
C PRO A 30 -16.17 16.17 -19.98
N PRO A 31 -17.51 16.00 -19.93
CA PRO A 31 -18.27 16.34 -18.74
C PRO A 31 -17.63 15.63 -17.55
N PRO A 32 -17.48 16.31 -16.39
CA PRO A 32 -16.94 15.66 -15.21
C PRO A 32 -17.73 14.38 -14.98
N ARG A 33 -17.02 13.25 -14.89
CA ARG A 33 -17.67 11.97 -14.57
C ARG A 33 -18.51 12.21 -13.32
N PRO A 34 -19.78 11.81 -13.31
CA PRO A 34 -20.58 11.93 -12.10
C PRO A 34 -19.80 11.24 -10.99
N HIS A 35 -19.44 12.00 -9.95
CA HIS A 35 -18.86 11.44 -8.73
C HIS A 35 -19.79 10.31 -8.34
N ARG A 36 -19.31 9.06 -8.39
CA ARG A 36 -20.04 7.94 -7.81
C ARG A 36 -20.12 8.32 -6.33
N PRO A 37 -21.31 8.68 -5.81
CA PRO A 37 -21.40 9.09 -4.41
C PRO A 37 -20.83 7.93 -3.59
N GLU A 38 -19.87 8.23 -2.71
CA GLU A 38 -19.49 7.27 -1.68
C GLU A 38 -20.80 6.85 -1.01
N ARG A 39 -21.08 5.55 -1.08
CA ARG A 39 -22.30 5.01 -0.50
C ARG A 39 -22.20 5.35 1.00
N PRO A 40 -23.15 6.11 1.58
CA PRO A 40 -23.09 6.42 3.00
C PRO A 40 -22.94 5.09 3.77
N PRO A 41 -22.13 5.07 4.84
CA PRO A 41 -22.03 3.89 5.69
C PRO A 41 -23.45 3.48 6.06
N ASP A 42 -23.77 2.19 5.86
CA ASP A 42 -25.10 1.68 6.12
C ASP A 42 -25.31 1.76 7.65
N PRO A 43 -26.16 2.67 8.15
CA PRO A 43 -26.31 2.89 9.58
C PRO A 43 -26.86 1.65 10.31
N PHE A 44 -27.39 0.68 9.56
CA PHE A 44 -27.74 -0.64 10.09
C PHE A 44 -26.50 -1.46 10.45
N LEU A 45 -25.44 -1.42 9.64
CA LEU A 45 -24.23 -2.24 9.87
C LEU A 45 -23.44 -1.73 11.07
N GLU A 46 -23.26 -0.41 11.20
CA GLU A 46 -22.57 0.19 12.35
C GLU A 46 -23.28 -0.08 13.68
N LYS A 47 -24.60 -0.28 13.65
CA LYS A 47 -25.42 -0.43 14.86
C LYS A 47 -25.61 -1.89 15.30
N HIS A 48 -25.42 -2.87 14.41
CA HIS A 48 -25.91 -4.24 14.67
C HIS A 48 -24.85 -5.34 14.51
N GLU A 49 -23.63 -4.99 14.10
CA GLU A 49 -22.57 -5.95 13.84
C GLU A 49 -21.36 -5.63 14.72
N ALA A 50 -21.30 -6.28 15.89
CA ALA A 50 -20.20 -6.14 16.83
C ALA A 50 -19.20 -7.28 16.65
N TRP A 51 -17.92 -6.93 16.56
CA TRP A 51 -16.84 -7.91 16.62
C TRP A 51 -16.41 -8.05 18.07
N VAL A 52 -16.54 -9.26 18.60
CA VAL A 52 -16.16 -9.57 19.97
C VAL A 52 -14.81 -10.26 19.95
N TYR A 53 -13.89 -9.75 20.77
CA TYR A 53 -12.60 -10.36 21.02
C TYR A 53 -12.76 -11.80 21.52
N VAL A 54 -12.08 -12.74 20.87
CA VAL A 54 -12.06 -14.15 21.27
C VAL A 54 -10.70 -14.55 21.82
N ASP A 55 -9.64 -14.28 21.08
CA ASP A 55 -8.29 -14.73 21.38
C ASP A 55 -7.26 -13.75 20.83
N GLU A 56 -6.04 -13.80 21.36
CA GLU A 56 -4.93 -12.99 20.87
C GLU A 56 -3.63 -13.75 21.00
N GLN A 57 -2.86 -13.72 19.93
CA GLN A 57 -1.52 -14.28 19.90
C GLN A 57 -0.53 -13.16 19.58
N ARG A 58 0.56 -13.12 20.34
CA ARG A 58 1.65 -12.16 20.15
C ARG A 58 2.95 -12.91 19.89
N TYR A 59 3.69 -12.38 18.93
CA TYR A 59 4.92 -12.99 18.47
C TYR A 59 6.02 -11.95 18.30
N VAL A 60 7.25 -12.38 18.55
CA VAL A 60 8.47 -11.69 18.16
C VAL A 60 9.31 -12.62 17.29
N VAL A 61 10.12 -12.04 16.42
CA VAL A 61 11.11 -12.79 15.64
C VAL A 61 12.42 -12.75 16.40
N ALA A 62 13.03 -13.92 16.64
CA ALA A 62 14.32 -14.00 17.34
C ALA A 62 15.45 -13.38 16.52
N ASP A 63 15.37 -13.54 15.19
CA ASP A 63 16.35 -13.00 14.26
C ASP A 63 16.26 -11.48 14.17
N THR A 64 17.42 -10.83 14.18
CA THR A 64 17.49 -9.39 13.94
C THR A 64 17.12 -9.01 12.52
N CYS A 65 17.33 -9.93 11.57
CA CYS A 65 17.11 -9.72 10.15
C CYS A 65 16.44 -10.97 9.56
N GLY A 66 15.35 -10.80 8.81
CA GLY A 66 14.70 -11.95 8.18
C GLY A 66 13.72 -11.58 7.08
N MET A 67 13.39 -12.58 6.25
CA MET A 67 12.43 -12.47 5.15
C MET A 67 11.21 -13.37 5.34
N GLY A 68 11.25 -14.36 6.23
CA GLY A 68 10.23 -15.40 6.34
C GLY A 68 10.36 -16.49 5.26
N PRO A 69 9.28 -17.22 4.93
CA PRO A 69 7.95 -17.04 5.49
C PRO A 69 7.87 -17.49 6.94
N TYR A 70 7.18 -16.69 7.75
CA TYR A 70 6.79 -17.01 9.12
C TYR A 70 5.37 -17.59 9.11
N GLU A 71 5.06 -18.40 10.10
CA GLU A 71 3.76 -19.07 10.18
C GLU A 71 3.13 -18.89 11.56
N ILE A 72 1.84 -18.56 11.56
CA ILE A 72 0.96 -18.54 12.72
C ILE A 72 -0.21 -19.46 12.41
N VAL A 73 -0.52 -20.38 13.34
CA VAL A 73 -1.60 -21.35 13.18
C VAL A 73 -2.67 -21.08 14.23
N PHE A 74 -3.87 -20.76 13.76
CA PHE A 74 -5.07 -20.72 14.58
C PHE A 74 -5.74 -22.08 14.54
N PRO A 75 -6.03 -22.67 15.71
CA PRO A 75 -6.65 -23.98 15.75
C PRO A 75 -8.04 -23.94 15.13
N GLU A 76 -8.48 -25.12 14.69
CA GLU A 76 -9.88 -25.36 14.37
C GLU A 76 -10.72 -25.13 15.64
N ARG A 77 -11.83 -24.40 15.49
CA ARG A 77 -12.82 -24.17 16.54
C ARG A 77 -13.87 -25.27 16.48
N ALA A 78 -14.56 -25.52 17.58
CA ALA A 78 -15.62 -26.53 17.59
C ALA A 78 -16.71 -26.13 16.56
N ALA A 79 -17.20 -27.10 15.79
CA ALA A 79 -18.15 -26.85 14.71
C ALA A 79 -19.47 -26.23 15.21
N ASP A 80 -19.79 -26.45 16.48
CA ASP A 80 -20.95 -25.97 17.21
C ASP A 80 -20.66 -24.75 18.11
N ASP A 81 -19.46 -24.15 18.02
CA ASP A 81 -19.14 -22.94 18.79
C ASP A 81 -20.01 -21.76 18.32
N PRO A 82 -20.99 -21.31 19.12
CA PRO A 82 -21.98 -20.34 18.68
C PRO A 82 -21.36 -18.96 18.39
N ARG A 83 -20.16 -18.69 18.91
CA ARG A 83 -19.44 -17.43 18.65
C ARG A 83 -19.09 -17.28 17.17
N PHE A 84 -18.83 -18.39 16.47
CA PHE A 84 -18.42 -18.37 15.06
C PHE A 84 -19.57 -18.68 14.10
N ALA A 85 -20.81 -18.68 14.58
CA ALA A 85 -21.99 -18.97 13.75
C ALA A 85 -22.18 -17.95 12.61
N TYR A 86 -21.78 -16.69 12.82
CA TYR A 86 -22.00 -15.60 11.86
C TYR A 86 -20.71 -15.16 11.14
N GLY A 87 -19.55 -15.30 11.77
CA GLY A 87 -18.28 -14.91 11.18
C GLY A 87 -17.10 -15.04 12.12
N ARG A 88 -15.91 -15.13 11.53
CA ARG A 88 -14.62 -15.11 12.22
C ARG A 88 -13.72 -14.10 11.55
N ARG A 89 -13.06 -13.23 12.32
CA ARG A 89 -12.09 -12.26 11.82
C ARG A 89 -10.75 -12.48 12.49
N LEU A 90 -9.68 -12.43 11.70
CA LEU A 90 -8.30 -12.36 12.17
C LEU A 90 -7.75 -10.98 11.83
N VAL A 91 -7.45 -10.18 12.85
CA VAL A 91 -6.83 -8.85 12.69
C VAL A 91 -5.34 -9.00 12.92
N PHE A 92 -4.56 -8.80 11.86
CA PHE A 92 -3.11 -8.84 11.88
C PHE A 92 -2.56 -7.43 12.09
N LEU A 93 -1.93 -7.21 13.24
CA LEU A 93 -1.37 -5.95 13.67
C LEU A 93 0.14 -6.10 13.85
N VAL A 94 0.89 -5.16 13.30
CA VAL A 94 2.35 -5.11 13.47
C VAL A 94 2.72 -3.83 14.17
N TYR A 95 3.44 -3.99 15.28
CA TYR A 95 3.96 -2.90 16.10
C TYR A 95 5.48 -2.89 16.02
N GLY A 96 6.06 -1.71 15.97
CA GLY A 96 7.49 -1.57 16.14
C GLY A 96 8.01 -0.23 15.64
N PRO A 97 9.33 0.01 15.76
CA PRO A 97 9.94 1.32 15.51
C PRO A 97 9.92 1.76 14.03
N ARG A 98 9.33 0.98 13.13
CA ARG A 98 9.41 1.13 11.67
C ARG A 98 8.25 0.46 10.95
N LYS A 99 8.00 0.87 9.70
CA LYS A 99 7.04 0.23 8.79
C LYS A 99 7.70 -0.97 8.11
N LEU A 100 6.92 -2.01 7.84
CA LEU A 100 7.31 -3.17 7.05
C LEU A 100 6.38 -3.34 5.85
N SER A 101 6.90 -3.76 4.71
CA SER A 101 6.12 -4.25 3.59
C SER A 101 5.90 -5.73 3.83
N ILE A 102 4.65 -6.12 4.03
CA ILE A 102 4.31 -7.47 4.47
C ILE A 102 3.44 -8.09 3.41
N ASP A 103 3.95 -9.17 2.84
CA ASP A 103 3.11 -10.10 2.11
C ASP A 103 2.59 -11.16 3.06
N ASN A 104 1.38 -11.63 2.82
CA ASN A 104 0.86 -12.79 3.53
C ASN A 104 0.03 -13.71 2.63
N ARG A 105 -0.11 -14.95 3.09
CA ARG A 105 -0.87 -16.02 2.46
C ARG A 105 -1.67 -16.70 3.55
N VAL A 106 -2.95 -16.87 3.29
CA VAL A 106 -3.87 -17.48 4.24
C VAL A 106 -4.31 -18.81 3.68
N GLU A 107 -4.25 -19.83 4.52
CA GLU A 107 -4.64 -21.18 4.18
C GLU A 107 -5.67 -21.68 5.18
N THR A 108 -6.76 -22.20 4.62
CA THR A 108 -7.74 -23.04 5.33
C THR A 108 -7.86 -24.35 4.55
N ARG A 109 -8.67 -25.30 5.03
CA ARG A 109 -8.95 -26.56 4.30
C ARG A 109 -9.43 -26.35 2.86
N ARG A 110 -10.10 -25.23 2.56
CA ARG A 110 -10.78 -24.99 1.27
C ARG A 110 -10.31 -23.74 0.53
N VAL A 111 -9.59 -22.85 1.20
CA VAL A 111 -9.25 -21.53 0.67
C VAL A 111 -7.76 -21.28 0.87
N GLN A 112 -7.09 -20.92 -0.22
CA GLN A 112 -5.73 -20.42 -0.23
C GLN A 112 -5.74 -19.05 -0.91
N THR A 113 -5.31 -18.00 -0.20
CA THR A 113 -5.28 -16.63 -0.74
C THR A 113 -3.95 -15.95 -0.46
N GLY A 114 -3.62 -14.96 -1.29
CA GLY A 114 -2.48 -14.06 -1.11
C GLY A 114 -2.95 -12.63 -0.83
N ILE A 115 -2.23 -11.94 0.03
CA ILE A 115 -2.45 -10.56 0.44
C ILE A 115 -1.11 -9.84 0.33
N HIS A 116 -1.11 -8.68 -0.33
CA HIS A 116 0.00 -7.73 -0.24
C HIS A 116 -0.42 -6.58 0.66
N VAL A 117 0.23 -6.41 1.81
CA VAL A 117 0.12 -5.21 2.64
C VAL A 117 1.33 -4.34 2.34
N SER A 118 1.15 -3.36 1.45
CA SER A 118 2.22 -2.42 1.14
C SER A 118 2.43 -1.43 2.29
N GLY A 119 3.64 -1.42 2.85
CA GLY A 119 4.14 -0.30 3.64
C GLY A 119 4.92 0.65 2.74
N ASP A 120 4.88 1.96 3.04
CA ASP A 120 5.86 2.91 2.52
C ASP A 120 7.23 2.60 3.15
N GLU A 121 7.88 1.52 2.71
CA GLU A 121 9.22 1.15 3.18
C GLU A 121 10.25 2.14 2.62
N ILE A 122 11.03 2.75 3.51
CA ILE A 122 12.17 3.56 3.11
C ILE A 122 13.38 2.64 3.03
N ALA A 123 14.00 2.50 1.85
CA ALA A 123 15.16 1.63 1.61
C ALA A 123 16.31 1.78 2.62
N THR A 124 16.37 2.89 3.36
CA THR A 124 17.33 3.16 4.42
C THR A 124 17.12 2.34 5.69
N GLU A 125 15.91 1.88 5.98
CA GLU A 125 15.58 1.15 7.22
C GLU A 125 16.12 -0.30 7.22
N HIS A 126 16.56 -0.80 6.07
CA HIS A 126 17.04 -2.16 5.85
C HIS A 126 18.57 -2.27 5.68
N LEU A 127 19.30 -1.15 5.70
CA LEU A 127 20.74 -1.13 5.41
C LEU A 127 21.56 -2.01 6.37
N ALA A 128 21.15 -2.08 7.64
CA ALA A 128 21.81 -2.93 8.63
C ALA A 128 21.72 -4.43 8.28
N CYS A 129 20.57 -4.87 7.76
CA CYS A 129 20.39 -6.26 7.34
C CYS A 129 21.08 -6.57 6.01
N ARG A 130 21.14 -5.60 5.09
CA ARG A 130 21.85 -5.77 3.81
C ARG A 130 23.37 -5.77 3.94
N ALA A 131 23.92 -5.11 4.96
CA ALA A 131 25.37 -5.02 5.17
C ALA A 131 25.99 -6.36 5.64
N GLY A 132 25.20 -7.25 6.25
CA GLY A 132 25.65 -8.56 6.72
C GLY A 132 25.87 -9.60 5.61
N ASP A 133 25.19 -9.45 4.46
CA ASP A 133 25.22 -10.42 3.34
C ASP A 133 26.51 -10.37 2.52
N GLY A 134 27.53 -9.62 2.96
CA GLY A 134 28.80 -9.48 2.25
C GLY A 134 28.70 -8.75 0.90
N VAL A 135 27.49 -8.32 0.50
CA VAL A 135 27.26 -7.40 -0.62
C VAL A 135 27.83 -6.04 -0.18
N PRO A 136 28.85 -5.50 -0.86
CA PRO A 136 29.36 -4.19 -0.52
C PRO A 136 28.22 -3.18 -0.70
N VAL A 137 27.68 -2.69 0.40
CA VAL A 137 26.93 -1.44 0.39
C VAL A 137 27.98 -0.39 0.05
N GLY A 138 28.08 -0.06 -1.23
CA GLY A 138 29.07 0.89 -1.71
C GLY A 138 28.84 2.25 -1.06
N THR A 139 29.48 2.49 0.07
CA THR A 139 29.91 3.83 0.45
C THR A 139 30.89 4.26 -0.64
N VAL A 140 30.37 4.98 -1.63
CA VAL A 140 31.19 5.82 -2.50
C VAL A 140 31.67 6.99 -1.63
N THR A 141 32.62 6.71 -0.74
CA THR A 141 33.55 7.73 -0.28
C THR A 141 34.52 7.98 -1.41
N GLY A 142 34.66 9.26 -1.77
CA GLY A 142 35.48 9.73 -2.87
C GLY A 142 36.88 9.10 -2.87
N THR A 143 37.34 8.84 -4.07
CA THR A 143 38.70 8.43 -4.40
C THR A 143 39.75 9.26 -3.66
N ALA A 144 40.41 8.64 -2.68
CA ALA A 144 41.79 8.95 -2.33
C ALA A 144 42.60 7.67 -2.49
N ARG A 145 43.55 7.73 -3.43
CA ARG A 145 44.43 6.65 -3.86
C ARG A 145 45.65 6.63 -2.93
N ALA A 146 45.90 5.52 -2.24
CA ALA A 146 47.24 5.13 -1.79
C ALA A 146 47.26 3.63 -1.45
N GLY A 147 48.29 2.94 -1.94
CA GLY A 147 48.40 1.49 -1.95
C GLY A 147 48.72 0.87 -0.60
N GLY A 148 48.21 -0.34 -0.39
CA GLY A 148 48.56 -1.22 0.72
C GLY A 148 48.02 -2.62 0.45
N THR A 149 48.92 -3.59 0.33
CA THR A 149 48.60 -5.02 0.18
C THR A 149 48.03 -5.57 1.49
N ALA A 150 46.72 -5.81 1.55
CA ALA A 150 46.05 -6.49 2.66
C ALA A 150 45.70 -7.95 2.28
N GLN A 151 46.09 -8.89 3.15
CA GLN A 151 45.80 -10.32 3.03
C GLN A 151 44.29 -10.62 3.14
N PRO A 152 43.81 -11.72 2.53
CA PRO A 152 42.40 -12.10 2.59
C PRO A 152 42.07 -12.72 3.95
N VAL A 153 41.22 -12.04 4.72
CA VAL A 153 40.54 -12.64 5.87
C VAL A 153 39.41 -13.53 5.34
N ALA A 154 39.42 -14.81 5.70
CA ALA A 154 38.38 -15.76 5.33
C ALA A 154 37.03 -15.32 5.93
N ARG A 155 36.09 -14.91 5.07
CA ARG A 155 34.69 -14.69 5.45
C ARG A 155 34.01 -16.03 5.65
N VAL A 156 33.53 -16.29 6.86
CA VAL A 156 32.50 -17.29 7.12
C VAL A 156 31.25 -16.82 6.38
N GLY A 157 30.87 -17.55 5.32
CA GLY A 157 29.74 -17.19 4.48
C GLY A 157 28.42 -17.36 5.24
N ALA A 158 27.71 -16.25 5.45
CA ALA A 158 26.28 -16.33 5.74
C ALA A 158 25.58 -17.02 4.54
N PRO A 159 24.61 -17.92 4.77
CA PRO A 159 23.88 -18.55 3.69
C PRO A 159 23.20 -17.47 2.84
N ALA A 160 23.45 -17.49 1.54
CA ALA A 160 22.81 -16.56 0.61
C ALA A 160 21.29 -16.69 0.73
N ALA A 161 20.59 -15.57 0.96
CA ALA A 161 19.14 -15.55 0.95
C ALA A 161 18.63 -16.18 -0.36
N PRO A 162 17.70 -17.15 -0.30
CA PRO A 162 17.20 -17.80 -1.50
C PRO A 162 16.57 -16.77 -2.41
N ARG A 163 17.06 -16.68 -3.66
CA ARG A 163 16.53 -15.77 -4.70
C ARG A 163 15.05 -16.00 -5.02
N ASN A 164 14.44 -17.06 -4.49
CA ASN A 164 13.10 -17.52 -4.80
C ASN A 164 12.27 -17.70 -3.51
N TRP A 165 11.95 -16.59 -2.83
CA TRP A 165 11.09 -16.61 -1.63
C TRP A 165 9.73 -17.29 -1.87
N HIS A 166 9.23 -17.27 -3.10
CA HIS A 166 8.00 -17.96 -3.50
C HIS A 166 8.11 -19.49 -3.37
N LEU A 167 9.30 -20.09 -3.54
CA LEU A 167 9.50 -21.53 -3.31
C LEU A 167 9.45 -21.89 -1.82
N ALA A 168 9.73 -20.94 -0.93
CA ALA A 168 9.60 -21.13 0.50
C ALA A 168 8.14 -21.08 0.98
N LEU A 169 7.20 -20.58 0.17
CA LEU A 169 5.78 -20.55 0.53
C LEU A 169 5.14 -21.93 0.61
N ASP A 170 5.73 -22.94 -0.02
CA ASP A 170 5.27 -24.33 0.03
C ASP A 170 6.18 -25.20 0.91
N ALA A 171 7.16 -24.59 1.60
CA ALA A 171 7.99 -25.30 2.56
C ALA A 171 7.11 -25.85 3.71
N PRO A 172 7.44 -27.04 4.22
CA PRO A 172 6.72 -27.62 5.35
C PRO A 172 6.95 -26.79 6.61
N SER A 173 5.95 -26.72 7.48
CA SER A 173 5.91 -25.82 8.65
C SER A 173 7.09 -26.00 9.62
N ASP A 174 7.65 -27.20 9.70
CA ASP A 174 8.82 -27.54 10.52
C ASP A 174 10.11 -26.90 10.00
N ALA A 175 10.22 -26.66 8.69
CA ALA A 175 11.36 -26.00 8.05
C ALA A 175 11.29 -24.47 8.06
N LEU A 176 10.16 -23.88 8.49
CA LEU A 176 10.00 -22.42 8.53
C LEU A 176 10.66 -21.79 9.76
N PRO A 177 11.22 -20.56 9.64
CA PRO A 177 11.66 -19.77 10.78
C PRO A 177 10.58 -19.67 11.86
N LYS A 178 10.96 -19.88 13.12
CA LYS A 178 10.01 -19.92 14.24
C LYS A 178 9.81 -18.54 14.83
N LEU A 179 8.53 -18.20 15.04
CA LEU A 179 8.12 -17.07 15.86
C LEU A 179 8.18 -17.48 17.33
N ALA A 180 8.74 -16.62 18.18
CA ALA A 180 8.71 -16.82 19.61
C ALA A 180 7.45 -16.14 20.20
N PRO A 181 6.67 -16.84 21.04
CA PRO A 181 5.57 -16.22 21.77
C PRO A 181 6.05 -15.02 22.59
N HIS A 182 5.20 -14.00 22.71
CA HIS A 182 5.53 -12.76 23.41
C HIS A 182 4.45 -12.39 24.45
N ASP A 183 4.75 -12.64 25.72
CA ASP A 183 3.84 -12.33 26.83
C ASP A 183 3.90 -10.86 27.29
N GLY A 184 4.82 -10.07 26.72
CA GLY A 184 4.98 -8.66 27.07
C GLY A 184 3.77 -7.81 26.68
N PRO A 185 3.57 -6.65 27.35
CA PRO A 185 2.51 -5.72 26.96
C PRO A 185 2.76 -5.26 25.52
N ALA A 186 1.69 -5.18 24.73
CA ALA A 186 1.76 -4.51 23.45
C ALA A 186 2.33 -3.09 23.65
N PRO A 187 3.27 -2.62 22.80
CA PRO A 187 3.84 -1.29 22.93
C PRO A 187 2.72 -0.24 23.00
N ARG A 188 2.63 0.52 24.11
CA ARG A 188 1.53 1.47 24.38
C ARG A 188 1.61 2.78 23.57
N SER A 189 2.64 2.97 22.75
CA SER A 189 2.97 4.22 22.03
C SER A 189 2.71 4.05 20.53
N PRO A 190 2.39 5.12 19.75
CA PRO A 190 2.13 5.04 18.31
C PRO A 190 3.42 4.77 17.52
N GLN A 191 3.96 3.58 17.73
CA GLN A 191 4.99 2.96 16.92
C GLN A 191 4.27 2.40 15.69
N LEU A 192 4.28 3.18 14.60
CA LEU A 192 3.81 2.86 13.24
C LEU A 192 2.98 1.57 13.15
N GLN A 193 1.71 1.66 13.54
CA GLN A 193 0.79 0.54 13.43
C GLN A 193 0.54 0.25 11.95
N GLN A 194 0.82 -0.98 11.54
CA GLN A 194 0.36 -1.52 10.27
C GLN A 194 -0.68 -2.59 10.56
N SER A 195 -1.79 -2.53 9.84
CA SER A 195 -2.94 -3.36 10.16
C SER A 195 -3.62 -3.87 8.90
N GLY A 196 -3.90 -5.16 8.88
CA GLY A 196 -4.80 -5.81 7.93
C GLY A 196 -5.78 -6.70 8.69
N ALA A 197 -6.96 -6.92 8.12
CA ALA A 197 -7.94 -7.85 8.65
C ALA A 197 -8.30 -8.91 7.61
N MET A 198 -8.64 -10.10 8.08
CA MET A 198 -9.10 -11.20 7.24
C MET A 198 -10.38 -11.73 7.84
N VAL A 199 -11.44 -11.81 7.05
CA VAL A 199 -12.78 -12.11 7.54
C VAL A 199 -13.35 -13.33 6.80
N PHE A 200 -13.75 -14.33 7.59
CA PHE A 200 -14.36 -15.57 7.14
C PHE A 200 -15.83 -15.57 7.52
N PHE A 201 -16.70 -15.80 6.53
CA PHE A 201 -18.14 -15.91 6.75
C PHE A 201 -18.62 -17.33 6.40
N PRO A 202 -19.26 -18.05 7.34
CA PRO A 202 -19.67 -19.43 7.15
C PRO A 202 -20.83 -19.58 6.18
N GLN A 203 -21.74 -18.61 6.15
CA GLN A 203 -22.99 -18.72 5.38
C GLN A 203 -22.99 -17.83 4.13
N GLY A 204 -22.14 -16.80 4.04
CA GLY A 204 -22.10 -15.90 2.89
C GLY A 204 -21.77 -14.47 3.30
N ASN A 205 -21.70 -13.57 2.31
CA ASN A 205 -21.21 -12.21 2.48
C ASN A 205 -22.37 -11.22 2.76
N PRO A 206 -22.57 -10.71 3.99
CA PRO A 206 -23.75 -9.90 4.30
C PRO A 206 -23.73 -8.49 3.68
N TYR A 207 -22.59 -7.79 3.58
CA TYR A 207 -22.29 -6.60 2.75
C TYR A 207 -20.87 -6.07 3.10
N TYR A 208 -20.39 -5.03 2.42
CA TYR A 208 -19.07 -4.41 2.62
C TYR A 208 -18.90 -3.87 4.06
N TYR A 209 -18.03 -4.50 4.86
CA TYR A 209 -17.56 -3.93 6.12
C TYR A 209 -16.51 -2.85 5.83
N ALA A 210 -16.69 -1.69 6.47
CA ALA A 210 -15.78 -0.56 6.43
C ALA A 210 -15.31 -0.29 7.87
N ASP A 211 -14.36 -1.09 8.35
CA ASP A 211 -13.49 -0.70 9.46
C ASP A 211 -12.25 0.04 8.91
N GLU A 212 -11.40 0.58 9.79
CA GLU A 212 -10.12 1.21 9.41
C GLU A 212 -9.09 0.20 8.86
N TYR A 213 -9.47 -1.08 8.73
CA TYR A 213 -8.60 -2.16 8.32
C TYR A 213 -8.81 -2.51 6.85
N TRP A 214 -7.70 -2.80 6.16
CA TRP A 214 -7.79 -3.43 4.85
C TRP A 214 -8.24 -4.89 5.04
N SER A 215 -9.49 -5.19 4.68
CA SER A 215 -10.12 -6.50 4.94
C SER A 215 -10.22 -7.38 3.69
N GLN A 216 -9.66 -8.59 3.75
CA GLN A 216 -9.94 -9.65 2.77
C GLN A 216 -11.07 -10.56 3.22
N ARG A 217 -11.83 -11.05 2.25
CA ARG A 217 -13.06 -11.81 2.50
C ARG A 217 -12.93 -13.21 1.97
N HIS A 218 -13.34 -14.16 2.79
CA HIS A 218 -13.36 -15.56 2.43
C HIS A 218 -14.74 -16.15 2.80
N VAL A 219 -15.34 -16.84 1.83
CA VAL A 219 -16.50 -17.69 2.09
C VAL A 219 -15.95 -19.07 2.43
N GLY A 220 -16.28 -19.57 3.62
CA GLY A 220 -15.74 -20.85 4.08
C GLY A 220 -16.09 -21.12 5.54
N GLU A 221 -15.73 -22.30 6.02
CA GLU A 221 -15.96 -22.72 7.40
C GLU A 221 -15.26 -21.77 8.38
N ALA A 222 -16.03 -20.92 9.07
CA ALA A 222 -15.50 -19.99 10.07
C ALA A 222 -14.75 -20.73 11.18
N THR A 223 -15.12 -21.98 11.44
CA THR A 223 -14.50 -22.83 12.46
C THR A 223 -13.23 -23.54 11.97
N ALA A 224 -12.91 -23.54 10.68
CA ALA A 224 -11.74 -24.26 10.17
C ALA A 224 -10.43 -23.74 10.78
N ALA A 225 -9.42 -24.60 10.88
CA ALA A 225 -8.06 -24.14 11.19
C ALA A 225 -7.62 -23.11 10.14
N VAL A 226 -7.00 -22.02 10.61
CA VAL A 226 -6.46 -20.97 9.75
C VAL A 226 -4.96 -20.92 9.93
N ARG A 227 -4.23 -21.06 8.84
CA ARG A 227 -2.79 -20.89 8.80
C ARG A 227 -2.49 -19.58 8.10
N LEU A 228 -1.89 -18.64 8.83
CA LEU A 228 -1.40 -17.38 8.32
C LEU A 228 0.10 -17.50 8.09
N ARG A 229 0.52 -17.43 6.83
CA ARG A 229 1.92 -17.30 6.44
C ARG A 229 2.20 -15.86 6.05
N PHE A 230 3.30 -15.28 6.49
CA PHE A 230 3.69 -13.93 6.07
C PHE A 230 5.19 -13.82 5.82
N TRP A 231 5.58 -12.94 4.92
CA TRP A 231 6.97 -12.75 4.52
C TRP A 231 7.22 -11.30 4.14
N PHE A 232 8.49 -10.98 3.98
CA PHE A 232 8.95 -9.67 3.56
C PHE A 232 9.57 -9.78 2.16
N PRO A 233 9.24 -8.88 1.23
CA PRO A 233 9.79 -8.93 -0.14
C PRO A 233 11.30 -8.67 -0.18
N MET A 234 11.86 -8.15 0.92
CA MET A 234 13.29 -7.85 1.09
C MET A 234 13.73 -8.20 2.53
N PRO A 235 15.04 -8.39 2.80
CA PRO A 235 15.53 -8.56 4.17
C PRO A 235 15.14 -7.38 5.06
N SER A 236 14.39 -7.67 6.12
CA SER A 236 13.83 -6.68 7.03
C SER A 236 14.48 -6.77 8.40
N ASP A 237 14.72 -5.62 9.04
CA ASP A 237 15.19 -5.56 10.42
C ASP A 237 13.99 -5.75 11.35
N LEU A 238 13.99 -6.86 12.08
CA LEU A 238 12.85 -7.31 12.88
C LEU A 238 13.04 -7.03 14.37
N ARG A 239 14.13 -6.36 14.76
CA ARG A 239 14.38 -5.97 16.15
C ARG A 239 13.27 -5.08 16.69
N GLY A 240 12.71 -5.47 17.83
CA GLY A 240 11.62 -4.72 18.48
C GLY A 240 10.30 -4.74 17.73
N MET A 241 10.15 -5.59 16.70
CA MET A 241 8.88 -5.82 16.03
C MET A 241 8.05 -6.82 16.84
N VAL A 242 6.77 -6.51 17.03
CA VAL A 242 5.78 -7.39 17.66
C VAL A 242 4.64 -7.60 16.68
N PHE A 243 4.39 -8.87 16.34
CA PHE A 243 3.27 -9.30 15.51
C PHE A 243 2.15 -9.74 16.44
N ARG A 244 1.06 -8.99 16.43
CA ARG A 244 -0.13 -9.24 17.24
C ARG A 244 -1.24 -9.67 16.31
N VAL A 245 -1.85 -10.81 16.59
CA VAL A 245 -2.97 -11.31 15.81
C VAL A 245 -4.14 -11.51 16.74
N ILE A 246 -5.24 -10.82 16.45
CA ILE A 246 -6.47 -10.86 17.24
C ILE A 246 -7.47 -11.71 16.49
N GLU A 247 -8.05 -12.69 17.16
CA GLU A 247 -9.20 -13.43 16.67
C GLU A 247 -10.46 -12.84 17.26
N GLU A 248 -11.42 -12.54 16.40
CA GLU A 248 -12.71 -11.99 16.76
C GLU A 248 -13.84 -12.82 16.15
N ALA A 249 -14.97 -12.83 16.85
CA ALA A 249 -16.21 -13.45 16.45
C ALA A 249 -17.22 -12.36 16.10
N LEU A 250 -17.97 -12.55 15.03
CA LEU A 250 -19.09 -11.68 14.72
C LEU A 250 -20.25 -12.05 15.66
N VAL A 251 -20.57 -11.16 16.58
CA VAL A 251 -21.71 -11.31 17.49
C VAL A 251 -22.74 -10.24 17.15
N PRO A 252 -23.92 -10.61 16.63
CA PRO A 252 -24.97 -9.63 16.46
C PRO A 252 -25.46 -9.13 17.82
N GLU A 253 -25.65 -7.81 17.94
CA GLU A 253 -26.36 -7.28 19.11
C GLU A 253 -27.80 -7.79 19.12
N GLU A 254 -28.35 -8.03 20.32
CA GLU A 254 -29.65 -8.67 20.60
C GLU A 254 -30.80 -8.17 19.71
N LEU A 255 -30.92 -8.79 18.54
CA LEU A 255 -32.00 -8.58 17.60
C LEU A 255 -32.65 -9.94 17.34
N PRO A 256 -33.89 -10.16 17.80
CA PRO A 256 -34.65 -11.38 17.53
C PRO A 256 -34.66 -11.76 16.04
N ASP A 257 -34.53 -10.76 15.15
CA ASP A 257 -34.60 -10.91 13.71
C ASP A 257 -33.23 -10.93 13.00
N TYR A 258 -32.09 -10.71 13.69
CA TYR A 258 -30.79 -10.62 13.00
C TYR A 258 -30.45 -11.89 12.26
N ALA A 259 -30.67 -13.06 12.85
CA ALA A 259 -30.40 -14.34 12.20
C ALA A 259 -31.20 -14.50 10.91
N ALA A 260 -32.49 -14.12 10.93
CA ALA A 260 -33.35 -14.16 9.76
C ALA A 260 -32.89 -13.14 8.70
N ASP A 261 -32.56 -11.92 9.11
CA ASP A 261 -32.07 -10.86 8.23
C ASP A 261 -30.73 -11.22 7.59
N PHE A 262 -29.79 -11.77 8.36
CA PHE A 262 -28.50 -12.27 7.91
C PHE A 262 -28.68 -13.39 6.89
N ALA A 263 -29.53 -14.38 7.19
CA ALA A 263 -29.87 -15.45 6.25
C ALA A 263 -30.49 -14.92 4.95
N ARG A 264 -31.38 -13.92 5.03
CA ARG A 264 -31.94 -13.24 3.84
C ARG A 264 -30.86 -12.52 3.03
N ARG A 265 -29.93 -11.82 3.68
CA ARG A 265 -28.80 -11.14 2.99
C ARG A 265 -27.90 -12.14 2.28
N VAL A 266 -27.53 -13.21 2.99
CA VAL A 266 -26.76 -14.34 2.44
C VAL A 266 -27.45 -14.93 1.20
N ALA A 267 -28.75 -15.21 1.29
CA ALA A 267 -29.53 -15.76 0.19
C ALA A 267 -29.58 -14.79 -1.01
N MET A 268 -29.78 -13.50 -0.78
CA MET A 268 -29.77 -12.48 -1.82
C MET A 268 -28.41 -12.37 -2.52
N VAL A 269 -27.30 -12.43 -1.76
CA VAL A 269 -25.95 -12.37 -2.36
C VAL A 269 -25.62 -13.65 -3.12
N THR A 270 -26.02 -14.81 -2.59
CA THR A 270 -25.89 -16.09 -3.29
C THR A 270 -26.67 -16.08 -4.60
N GLN A 271 -27.94 -15.65 -4.56
CA GLN A 271 -28.79 -15.50 -5.75
C GLN A 271 -28.14 -14.56 -6.77
N ARG A 272 -27.65 -13.39 -6.34
CA ARG A 272 -26.96 -12.45 -7.24
C ARG A 272 -25.74 -13.10 -7.89
N HIS A 273 -24.92 -13.81 -7.12
CA HIS A 273 -23.77 -14.53 -7.66
C HIS A 273 -24.20 -15.60 -8.67
N ASP A 274 -25.26 -16.34 -8.40
CA ASP A 274 -25.78 -17.37 -9.30
C ASP A 274 -26.40 -16.76 -10.57
N ASP A 275 -27.02 -15.58 -10.48
CA ASP A 275 -27.56 -14.84 -11.63
C ASP A 275 -26.44 -14.23 -12.48
N GLU A 276 -25.38 -13.72 -11.85
CA GLU A 276 -24.23 -13.11 -12.51
C GLU A 276 -23.28 -14.15 -13.14
N ARG A 277 -23.16 -15.35 -12.54
CA ARG A 277 -22.19 -16.38 -12.98
C ARG A 277 -22.39 -16.81 -14.43
N PRO A 278 -23.61 -17.05 -14.96
CA PRO A 278 -23.83 -17.32 -16.38
C PRO A 278 -23.39 -16.16 -17.29
N ALA A 279 -23.63 -14.90 -16.88
CA ALA A 279 -23.20 -13.73 -17.64
C ALA A 279 -21.68 -13.58 -17.65
N GLN A 280 -21.02 -13.75 -16.49
CA GLN A 280 -19.57 -13.75 -16.37
C GLN A 280 -18.93 -14.88 -17.17
N ARG A 281 -19.52 -16.09 -17.11
CA ARG A 281 -19.08 -17.25 -17.89
C ARG A 281 -19.21 -17.00 -19.40
N ARG A 282 -20.36 -16.50 -19.86
CA ARG A 282 -20.54 -16.11 -21.27
C ARG A 282 -19.53 -15.05 -21.71
N ALA A 283 -19.34 -13.99 -20.92
CA ALA A 283 -18.36 -12.94 -21.22
C ALA A 283 -16.91 -13.46 -21.26
N PHE A 284 -16.58 -14.47 -20.43
CA PHE A 284 -15.29 -15.15 -20.48
C PHE A 284 -15.15 -16.04 -21.72
N GLU A 285 -16.16 -16.83 -22.05
CA GLU A 285 -16.20 -17.69 -23.25
C GLU A 285 -16.15 -16.86 -24.54
N GLU A 286 -16.91 -15.76 -24.64
CA GLU A 286 -16.87 -14.81 -25.75
C GLU A 286 -15.49 -14.16 -25.91
N ARG A 287 -14.84 -13.82 -24.81
CA ARG A 287 -13.47 -13.28 -24.82
C ARG A 287 -12.46 -14.32 -25.29
N LEU A 288 -12.56 -15.56 -24.81
CA LEU A 288 -11.73 -16.67 -25.28
C LEU A 288 -11.93 -16.93 -26.79
N ALA A 289 -13.18 -16.90 -27.26
CA ALA A 289 -13.51 -17.05 -28.67
C ALA A 289 -12.92 -15.91 -29.51
N HIS A 290 -13.05 -14.65 -29.05
CA HIS A 290 -12.41 -13.49 -29.67
C HIS A 290 -10.90 -13.68 -29.77
N CYS A 291 -10.25 -14.13 -28.71
CA CYS A 291 -8.80 -14.30 -28.69
C CYS A 291 -8.28 -15.43 -29.53
N LYS A 292 -9.08 -16.49 -29.68
CA LYS A 292 -8.78 -17.55 -30.63
C LYS A 292 -8.91 -17.06 -32.07
N ALA A 293 -9.88 -16.19 -32.36
CA ALA A 293 -10.12 -15.64 -33.69
C ALA A 293 -9.14 -14.52 -34.07
N PHE A 294 -8.67 -13.75 -33.08
CA PHE A 294 -7.82 -12.57 -33.25
C PHE A 294 -6.60 -12.63 -32.32
N PRO A 295 -5.64 -13.55 -32.57
CA PRO A 295 -4.48 -13.74 -31.68
C PRO A 295 -3.60 -12.49 -31.55
N ASP A 296 -3.62 -11.60 -32.54
CA ASP A 296 -2.84 -10.35 -32.53
C ASP A 296 -3.53 -9.19 -31.76
N ASP A 297 -4.79 -9.35 -31.33
CA ASP A 297 -5.48 -8.36 -30.48
C ASP A 297 -5.03 -8.49 -29.01
N ALA A 298 -3.75 -8.20 -28.79
CA ALA A 298 -3.11 -8.27 -27.49
C ALA A 298 -3.79 -7.38 -26.43
N THR A 299 -4.58 -6.38 -26.83
CA THR A 299 -5.33 -5.51 -25.91
C THR A 299 -6.58 -6.17 -25.34
N ARG A 300 -7.34 -6.95 -26.14
CA ARG A 300 -8.52 -7.68 -25.63
C ARG A 300 -8.20 -9.07 -25.11
N CYS A 301 -7.02 -9.59 -25.44
CA CYS A 301 -6.62 -10.96 -25.17
C CYS A 301 -5.67 -11.16 -24.01
N ARG A 302 -5.47 -10.12 -23.20
CA ARG A 302 -4.88 -10.31 -21.88
C ARG A 302 -5.85 -11.15 -21.05
N PRO A 303 -5.42 -12.32 -20.53
CA PRO A 303 -6.27 -13.13 -19.69
C PRO A 303 -6.67 -12.30 -18.47
N GLY A 304 -7.95 -11.91 -18.42
CA GLY A 304 -8.59 -11.42 -17.21
C GLY A 304 -8.75 -12.60 -16.26
N ARG A 305 -7.65 -13.01 -15.63
CA ARG A 305 -7.61 -13.73 -14.37
C ARG A 305 -6.63 -12.97 -13.51
N VAL A 306 -6.91 -13.00 -12.22
CA VAL A 306 -5.99 -12.72 -11.12
C VAL A 306 -4.76 -13.61 -11.33
N SER A 307 -3.89 -13.23 -12.25
CA SER A 307 -2.51 -13.67 -12.26
C SER A 307 -1.93 -12.91 -11.08
N MET A 308 -1.52 -13.63 -10.04
CA MET A 308 -0.39 -13.20 -9.23
C MET A 308 0.82 -13.12 -10.16
N SER A 309 0.79 -12.20 -11.12
CA SER A 309 1.92 -11.92 -11.98
C SER A 309 3.03 -11.53 -11.02
N ILE A 310 4.14 -12.23 -11.08
CA ILE A 310 5.32 -11.79 -10.36
C ILE A 310 5.68 -10.44 -11.01
N PRO A 311 5.86 -9.35 -10.23
CA PRO A 311 6.30 -8.09 -10.82
C PRO A 311 7.56 -8.37 -11.65
N PRO A 312 7.73 -7.73 -12.82
CA PRO A 312 8.95 -7.89 -13.58
C PRO A 312 10.19 -7.60 -12.71
N PRO A 313 11.39 -8.08 -13.05
CA PRO A 313 12.60 -7.69 -12.33
C PRO A 313 12.71 -6.17 -12.22
N PRO A 314 13.21 -5.62 -11.09
CA PRO A 314 13.42 -4.18 -10.95
C PRO A 314 14.21 -3.61 -12.13
N ARG A 315 13.76 -2.47 -12.68
CA ARG A 315 14.44 -1.84 -13.82
C ARG A 315 15.69 -1.13 -13.31
N ALA A 316 16.78 -1.22 -14.08
CA ALA A 316 17.96 -0.42 -13.82
C ALA A 316 17.62 1.06 -14.03
N GLU A 317 17.66 1.85 -12.95
CA GLU A 317 17.43 3.28 -13.00
C GLU A 317 18.73 4.06 -12.91
N VAL A 318 18.86 5.06 -13.75
CA VAL A 318 19.90 6.08 -13.60
C VAL A 318 19.42 7.06 -12.55
N ARG A 319 20.08 7.06 -11.39
CA ARG A 319 19.83 8.05 -10.33
C ARG A 319 20.09 9.45 -10.90
N PRO A 320 19.08 10.33 -10.98
CA PRO A 320 19.27 11.71 -11.42
C PRO A 320 20.12 12.46 -10.39
N LYS A 321 20.77 13.55 -10.80
CA LYS A 321 21.53 14.41 -9.88
C LYS A 321 20.62 14.88 -8.74
N ALA A 322 21.08 14.73 -7.49
CA ALA A 322 20.31 15.16 -6.33
C ALA A 322 20.00 16.66 -6.42
N PRO A 323 18.76 17.08 -6.12
CA PRO A 323 18.45 18.48 -5.88
C PRO A 323 19.35 19.04 -4.76
N PRO A 324 19.63 20.35 -4.75
CA PRO A 324 20.33 20.97 -3.63
C PRO A 324 19.53 20.81 -2.33
N GLY A 325 20.16 20.25 -1.29
CA GLY A 325 19.59 20.03 0.04
C GLY A 325 20.30 18.89 0.78
N ASP A 326 20.61 19.09 2.07
CA ASP A 326 21.52 18.22 2.84
C ASP A 326 20.89 16.93 3.39
N ASP A 327 19.60 16.67 3.11
CA ASP A 327 18.85 15.56 3.72
C ASP A 327 18.04 14.73 2.70
N LEU A 328 18.49 14.64 1.45
CA LEU A 328 17.77 13.89 0.41
C LEU A 328 18.27 12.44 0.30
N ALA A 329 17.35 11.47 0.46
CA ALA A 329 17.58 10.06 0.15
C ALA A 329 17.02 9.73 -1.23
N TRP A 330 17.79 9.01 -2.06
CA TRP A 330 17.26 8.41 -3.27
C TRP A 330 16.53 7.11 -2.91
N VAL A 331 15.25 7.02 -3.29
CA VAL A 331 14.45 5.79 -3.24
C VAL A 331 14.38 5.26 -4.67
N PRO A 332 14.91 4.06 -4.96
CA PRO A 332 14.81 3.49 -6.30
C PRO A 332 13.35 3.22 -6.67
N GLY A 333 13.05 3.23 -7.97
CA GLY A 333 11.73 2.90 -8.47
C GLY A 333 11.30 1.47 -8.13
N TYR A 334 10.00 1.23 -8.19
CA TYR A 334 9.39 -0.06 -7.86
C TYR A 334 8.21 -0.35 -8.78
N TRP A 335 7.85 -1.63 -8.87
CA TRP A 335 6.63 -2.06 -9.55
C TRP A 335 5.45 -1.93 -8.59
N SER A 336 4.43 -1.17 -8.98
CA SER A 336 3.14 -1.11 -8.30
C SER A 336 2.13 -1.87 -9.15
N PHE A 337 1.34 -2.76 -8.55
CA PHE A 337 0.19 -3.31 -9.26
C PHE A 337 -0.88 -2.23 -9.38
N ASP A 338 -1.43 -2.05 -10.58
CA ASP A 338 -2.52 -1.13 -10.86
C ASP A 338 -3.77 -1.97 -11.16
N ASP A 339 -4.76 -1.92 -10.27
CA ASP A 339 -5.97 -2.74 -10.35
C ASP A 339 -6.84 -2.41 -11.57
N GLU A 340 -6.80 -1.17 -12.07
CA GLU A 340 -7.56 -0.78 -13.25
C GLU A 340 -6.91 -1.33 -14.53
N LEU A 341 -5.58 -1.34 -14.56
CA LEU A 341 -4.80 -1.88 -15.68
C LEU A 341 -4.62 -3.41 -15.59
N ALA A 342 -4.87 -3.99 -14.41
CA ALA A 342 -4.56 -5.37 -14.07
C ALA A 342 -3.11 -5.76 -14.46
N ASP A 343 -2.16 -4.84 -14.24
CA ASP A 343 -0.75 -4.98 -14.65
C ASP A 343 0.18 -4.25 -13.67
N PHE A 344 1.47 -4.57 -13.69
CA PHE A 344 2.47 -3.83 -12.94
C PHE A 344 2.90 -2.57 -13.70
N VAL A 345 2.79 -1.43 -13.03
CA VAL A 345 3.26 -0.13 -13.50
C VAL A 345 4.57 0.20 -12.80
N TRP A 346 5.58 0.61 -13.58
CA TRP A 346 6.85 1.06 -13.04
C TRP A 346 6.69 2.48 -12.49
N ILE A 347 6.88 2.64 -11.18
CA ILE A 347 6.96 3.94 -10.52
C ILE A 347 8.43 4.31 -10.42
N SER A 348 8.84 5.35 -11.15
CA SER A 348 10.25 5.75 -11.17
C SER A 348 10.74 6.22 -9.81
N GLY A 349 12.01 5.98 -9.51
CA GLY A 349 12.63 6.42 -8.27
C GLY A 349 12.57 7.93 -8.07
N THR A 350 12.62 8.36 -6.81
CA THR A 350 12.52 9.77 -6.44
C THR A 350 13.41 10.11 -5.23
N TYR A 351 13.67 11.41 -5.05
CA TYR A 351 14.33 11.92 -3.86
C TYR A 351 13.30 12.23 -2.77
N VAL A 352 13.49 11.65 -1.59
CA VAL A 352 12.68 11.93 -0.40
C VAL A 352 13.50 12.69 0.63
N VAL A 353 12.88 13.66 1.30
CA VAL A 353 13.49 14.36 2.44
C VAL A 353 13.49 13.43 3.63
N ARG A 354 14.67 13.14 4.19
CA ARG A 354 14.75 12.39 5.44
C ARG A 354 14.18 13.25 6.56
N PRO A 355 13.27 12.71 7.41
CA PRO A 355 12.94 13.40 8.64
C PRO A 355 14.24 13.59 9.42
N LYS A 356 14.53 14.83 9.82
CA LYS A 356 15.66 15.09 10.74
C LYS A 356 15.40 14.25 11.98
N ARG A 357 16.32 13.31 12.25
CA ARG A 357 16.28 12.50 13.45
C ARG A 357 16.10 13.46 14.62
N PRO A 358 15.08 13.30 15.48
CA PRO A 358 14.99 14.11 16.68
C PRO A 358 16.32 13.92 17.41
N VAL A 359 17.05 15.02 17.58
CA VAL A 359 18.25 15.03 18.40
C VAL A 359 17.74 14.68 19.78
N VAL A 360 17.99 13.45 20.23
CA VAL A 360 17.78 13.08 21.62
C VAL A 360 18.74 13.98 22.38
N VAL A 361 18.22 15.06 22.95
CA VAL A 361 18.96 15.85 23.91
C VAL A 361 19.25 14.87 25.02
N ALA A 362 20.50 14.43 25.12
CA ALA A 362 20.92 13.56 26.21
C ALA A 362 20.45 14.23 27.50
N ALA A 363 19.54 13.56 28.22
CA ALA A 363 19.12 14.04 29.53
C ALA A 363 20.41 14.28 30.32
N ALA A 364 20.54 15.47 30.89
CA ALA A 364 21.68 15.82 31.72
C ALA A 364 21.92 14.67 32.70
N PRO A 365 23.17 14.20 32.87
CA PRO A 365 23.46 13.08 33.76
C PRO A 365 22.90 13.41 35.14
N VAL A 366 21.86 12.68 35.55
CA VAL A 366 21.33 12.74 36.90
C VAL A 366 22.46 12.23 37.79
N ALA A 367 22.97 13.10 38.66
CA ALA A 367 24.03 12.77 39.59
C ALA A 367 23.66 11.50 40.36
N SER A 368 24.55 10.52 40.36
CA SER A 368 24.38 9.26 41.09
C SER A 368 24.02 9.56 42.55
N PRO A 369 22.93 8.98 43.10
CA PRO A 369 22.66 9.13 44.51
C PRO A 369 23.77 8.43 45.33
N PRO A 370 24.10 8.98 46.51
CA PRO A 370 25.13 8.40 47.38
C PRO A 370 24.71 7.01 47.85
N VAL A 371 25.68 6.10 47.85
CA VAL A 371 25.56 4.73 48.36
C VAL A 371 25.20 4.78 49.85
N ALA A 372 24.04 4.24 50.23
CA ALA A 372 23.63 4.09 51.62
C ALA A 372 23.36 2.61 51.96
N SER A 373 24.03 2.18 53.04
CA SER A 373 23.75 1.17 54.08
C SER A 373 22.69 0.05 53.91
N PRO A 374 22.87 -1.09 54.61
CA PRO A 374 22.06 -2.32 54.44
C PRO A 374 20.58 -2.18 54.87
N PRO A 375 19.71 -3.09 54.40
CA PRO A 375 18.28 -2.82 54.26
C PRO A 375 17.54 -2.95 55.59
N VAL A 376 16.84 -1.88 55.98
CA VAL A 376 15.71 -1.94 56.92
C VAL A 376 14.45 -2.12 56.08
N ALA A 377 13.60 -3.08 56.46
CA ALA A 377 12.35 -3.39 55.77
C ALA A 377 11.44 -2.15 55.69
N SER A 378 11.28 -1.62 54.48
CA SER A 378 10.40 -0.47 54.24
C SER A 378 8.92 -0.90 54.19
N PRO A 379 8.00 -0.08 54.73
CA PRO A 379 6.56 -0.27 54.56
C PRO A 379 6.15 -0.12 53.07
N PRO A 380 4.95 -0.59 52.69
CA PRO A 380 4.48 -0.55 51.31
C PRO A 380 4.47 0.89 50.79
N VAL A 381 5.34 1.16 49.82
CA VAL A 381 5.41 2.44 49.13
C VAL A 381 4.17 2.55 48.25
N ALA A 382 3.29 3.51 48.57
CA ALA A 382 2.17 3.87 47.73
C ALA A 382 2.72 4.28 46.34
N SER A 383 2.21 3.64 45.29
CA SER A 383 2.55 3.97 43.92
C SER A 383 2.37 5.47 43.69
N PRO A 384 3.38 6.19 43.16
CA PRO A 384 3.21 7.60 42.84
C PRO A 384 2.03 7.75 41.88
N PRO A 385 1.24 8.84 41.99
CA PRO A 385 0.15 9.10 41.06
C PRO A 385 0.71 9.09 39.64
N VAL A 386 0.14 8.24 38.78
CA VAL A 386 0.45 8.22 37.36
C VAL A 386 -0.01 9.55 36.80
N VAL A 387 0.94 10.47 36.60
CA VAL A 387 0.70 11.69 35.83
C VAL A 387 0.51 11.25 34.39
N VAL A 388 -0.74 11.13 33.96
CA VAL A 388 -1.08 10.93 32.56
C VAL A 388 -0.67 12.21 31.85
N GLU A 389 0.44 12.18 31.11
CA GLU A 389 0.77 13.25 30.17
C GLU A 389 -0.45 13.43 29.25
N PRO A 390 -0.98 14.66 29.10
CA PRO A 390 -2.08 14.90 28.17
C PRO A 390 -1.64 14.44 26.78
N ALA A 391 -2.58 13.83 26.05
CA ALA A 391 -2.34 13.40 24.67
C ALA A 391 -1.65 14.54 23.91
N ARG A 392 -0.43 14.25 23.41
CA ARG A 392 0.30 15.22 22.60
C ARG A 392 -0.60 15.63 21.45
N GLU A 393 -0.97 16.90 21.43
CA GLU A 393 -1.71 17.49 20.32
C GLU A 393 -0.89 17.23 19.06
N LEU A 394 -1.54 16.73 18.01
CA LEU A 394 -0.89 16.42 16.74
C LEU A 394 -0.44 17.75 16.10
N ASP A 395 0.73 18.25 16.50
CA ASP A 395 1.35 19.52 16.08
C ASP A 395 1.74 19.58 14.59
N ALA A 396 1.14 18.72 13.76
CA ALA A 396 1.42 18.61 12.34
C ALA A 396 0.18 18.88 11.47
N ALA A 397 -0.61 19.88 11.84
CA ALA A 397 -1.59 20.45 10.92
C ALA A 397 -0.84 21.02 9.69
N ILE A 398 -1.02 20.40 8.52
CA ILE A 398 -0.61 20.99 7.24
C ILE A 398 -1.40 22.30 7.10
N ALA A 399 -0.71 23.45 7.07
CA ALA A 399 -1.35 24.73 6.85
C ALA A 399 -2.17 24.68 5.55
N ALA A 400 -3.30 25.40 5.49
CA ALA A 400 -4.08 25.44 4.26
C ALA A 400 -3.20 25.97 3.11
N ALA A 401 -3.33 25.38 1.93
CA ALA A 401 -2.63 25.91 0.76
C ALA A 401 -3.04 27.38 0.58
N PRO A 402 -2.09 28.29 0.30
CA PRO A 402 -2.45 29.66 -0.01
C PRO A 402 -3.36 29.70 -1.24
N ALA A 403 -4.12 30.79 -1.38
CA ALA A 403 -4.90 31.00 -2.59
C ALA A 403 -4.00 30.86 -3.84
N PRO A 404 -4.47 30.21 -4.91
CA PRO A 404 -3.69 30.12 -6.14
C PRO A 404 -3.35 31.54 -6.62
N LYS A 405 -2.10 31.77 -7.03
CA LYS A 405 -1.75 33.02 -7.68
C LYS A 405 -2.44 33.04 -9.04
N VAL A 406 -3.12 34.12 -9.36
CA VAL A 406 -3.71 34.31 -10.68
C VAL A 406 -2.57 34.45 -11.67
N GLU A 407 -2.26 33.37 -12.38
CA GLU A 407 -1.41 33.44 -13.56
C GLU A 407 -2.25 33.84 -14.76
N ALA A 408 -1.67 34.70 -15.60
CA ALA A 408 -2.27 35.09 -16.86
C ALA A 408 -2.46 33.85 -17.77
N VAL A 409 -3.35 33.98 -18.74
CA VAL A 409 -3.60 33.00 -19.82
C VAL A 409 -2.29 32.41 -20.31
N ALA A 410 -2.28 31.08 -20.51
CA ALA A 410 -1.11 30.31 -20.93
C ALA A 410 -0.32 31.07 -22.03
N PRO A 411 0.97 31.42 -21.81
CA PRO A 411 1.77 32.06 -22.83
C PRO A 411 1.91 31.12 -24.02
N PRO A 412 2.05 31.65 -25.25
CA PRO A 412 2.28 30.81 -26.41
C PRO A 412 3.50 29.90 -26.18
N PRO A 413 3.45 28.63 -26.63
CA PRO A 413 4.56 27.71 -26.44
C PRO A 413 5.82 28.29 -27.09
N PRO A 414 6.97 28.34 -26.38
CA PRO A 414 8.21 28.77 -27.00
C PRO A 414 8.55 27.82 -28.15
N ALA A 415 9.25 28.31 -29.19
CA ALA A 415 9.60 27.50 -30.37
C ALA A 415 10.34 26.18 -30.01
N VAL A 416 11.04 26.15 -28.88
CA VAL A 416 11.74 24.97 -28.34
C VAL A 416 10.79 23.95 -27.67
N ALA A 417 9.62 24.40 -27.21
CA ALA A 417 8.55 23.55 -26.66
C ALA A 417 7.55 23.08 -27.74
N ALA A 418 7.85 23.23 -29.03
CA ALA A 418 7.05 22.68 -30.13
C ALA A 418 7.14 21.15 -30.24
N GLN A 419 7.39 20.45 -29.13
CA GLN A 419 7.26 19.00 -29.08
C GLN A 419 5.77 18.65 -29.07
N PRO A 420 5.36 17.57 -29.77
CA PRO A 420 3.94 17.22 -29.93
C PRO A 420 3.21 16.90 -28.62
N ASN A 421 3.94 16.79 -27.52
CA ASN A 421 3.48 16.45 -26.18
C ASN A 421 3.76 17.55 -25.12
N ALA A 422 4.12 18.76 -25.54
CA ALA A 422 4.26 19.87 -24.61
C ALA A 422 2.88 20.30 -24.10
N VAL A 423 2.70 20.30 -22.79
CA VAL A 423 1.47 20.72 -22.12
C VAL A 423 1.79 21.92 -21.23
N TRP A 424 0.97 22.96 -21.29
CA TRP A 424 1.04 24.04 -20.33
C TRP A 424 0.55 23.54 -18.97
N VAL A 425 1.44 23.53 -18.00
CA VAL A 425 1.12 23.28 -16.60
C VAL A 425 0.96 24.64 -15.93
N ALA A 426 -0.26 24.96 -15.50
CA ALA A 426 -0.50 26.18 -14.72
C ALA A 426 0.29 26.14 -13.40
N GLY A 427 0.67 27.32 -12.92
CA GLY A 427 1.36 27.44 -11.65
C GLY A 427 0.53 26.86 -10.50
N HIS A 428 1.21 26.22 -9.56
CA HIS A 428 0.57 25.50 -8.47
C HIS A 428 1.42 25.50 -7.21
N TRP A 429 0.76 25.31 -6.07
CA TRP A 429 1.42 25.18 -4.78
C TRP A 429 1.91 23.75 -4.57
N VAL A 430 3.17 23.60 -4.16
CA VAL A 430 3.79 22.32 -3.79
C VAL A 430 4.19 22.39 -2.33
N LEU A 431 3.88 21.35 -1.56
CA LEU A 431 4.31 21.27 -0.17
C LEU A 431 5.77 20.76 -0.13
N VAL A 432 6.69 21.60 0.34
CA VAL A 432 8.10 21.24 0.51
C VAL A 432 8.44 21.29 1.99
N GLY A 433 8.60 20.13 2.61
CA GLY A 433 8.67 20.02 4.06
C GLY A 433 7.34 20.43 4.70
N ARG A 434 7.33 21.55 5.43
CA ARG A 434 6.12 22.12 6.06
C ARG A 434 5.63 23.41 5.40
N THR A 435 6.28 23.84 4.31
CA THR A 435 6.05 25.16 3.72
C THR A 435 5.51 25.02 2.31
N TRP A 436 4.50 25.83 2.00
CA TRP A 436 3.98 25.95 0.65
C TRP A 436 4.94 26.75 -0.23
N ARG A 437 5.36 26.14 -1.34
CA ARG A 437 6.17 26.80 -2.37
C ARG A 437 5.38 26.90 -3.66
N TRP A 438 5.29 28.12 -4.20
CA TRP A 438 4.68 28.34 -5.51
C TRP A 438 5.63 27.86 -6.60
N THR A 439 5.13 27.01 -7.49
CA THR A 439 5.80 26.63 -8.72
C THR A 439 5.13 27.40 -9.85
N PRO A 440 5.83 28.33 -10.54
CA PRO A 440 5.27 29.05 -11.67
C PRO A 440 4.86 28.12 -12.81
N GLY A 441 3.87 28.53 -13.59
CA GLY A 441 3.43 27.79 -14.76
C GLY A 441 4.53 27.64 -15.81
N ALA A 442 4.57 26.50 -16.47
CA ALA A 442 5.58 26.18 -17.47
C ALA A 442 5.03 25.24 -18.55
N TRP A 443 5.61 25.32 -19.74
CA TRP A 443 5.46 24.30 -20.77
C TRP A 443 6.34 23.11 -20.40
N ILE A 444 5.73 21.95 -20.20
CA ILE A 444 6.42 20.72 -19.81
C ILE A 444 6.07 19.60 -20.79
N ASN A 445 7.06 18.83 -21.20
CA ASN A 445 6.85 17.64 -22.02
C ASN A 445 6.25 16.53 -21.16
N GLY A 446 4.96 16.24 -21.36
CA GLY A 446 4.28 15.15 -20.69
C GLY A 446 4.38 13.84 -21.47
N PRO A 447 4.20 12.68 -20.84
CA PRO A 447 3.98 11.45 -21.58
C PRO A 447 2.81 11.59 -22.56
N VAL A 448 2.91 10.97 -23.75
CA VAL A 448 1.83 10.99 -24.75
C VAL A 448 0.55 10.43 -24.15
N GLY A 449 -0.57 11.14 -24.35
CA GLY A 449 -1.87 10.73 -23.82
C GLY A 449 -2.06 10.98 -22.32
N THR A 450 -1.28 11.89 -21.71
CA THR A 450 -1.46 12.28 -20.30
C THR A 450 -1.77 13.77 -20.15
N ARG A 451 -2.36 14.14 -19.00
CA ARG A 451 -2.50 15.52 -18.53
C ARG A 451 -1.84 15.66 -17.17
N PHE A 452 -1.34 16.85 -16.86
CA PHE A 452 -0.83 17.14 -15.53
C PHE A 452 -1.98 17.43 -14.57
N ARG A 453 -1.97 16.78 -13.41
CA ARG A 453 -2.84 17.05 -12.26
C ARG A 453 -2.02 17.76 -11.21
N ALA A 454 -2.40 18.99 -10.86
CA ALA A 454 -1.74 19.74 -9.80
C ALA A 454 -1.87 19.02 -8.44
N PRO A 455 -0.92 19.23 -7.51
CA PRO A 455 -1.05 18.74 -6.14
C PRO A 455 -2.33 19.27 -5.49
N VAL A 456 -2.95 18.44 -4.65
CA VAL A 456 -4.18 18.80 -3.94
C VAL A 456 -4.10 18.35 -2.49
N VAL A 457 -4.72 19.12 -1.59
CA VAL A 457 -4.93 18.70 -0.19
C VAL A 457 -6.36 18.22 -0.06
N HIS A 458 -6.54 16.95 0.30
CA HIS A 458 -7.83 16.40 0.67
C HIS A 458 -8.05 16.55 2.16
N VAL A 459 -9.26 16.92 2.57
CA VAL A 459 -9.67 16.93 3.97
C VAL A 459 -10.60 15.74 4.21
N ARG A 460 -10.23 14.82 5.11
CA ARG A 460 -11.05 13.69 5.55
C ARG A 460 -11.05 13.62 7.07
N ASN A 461 -12.20 13.69 7.72
CA ASN A 461 -12.32 13.59 9.18
C ASN A 461 -11.31 14.49 9.94
N GLN A 462 -11.23 15.77 9.55
CA GLN A 462 -10.25 16.76 10.06
C GLN A 462 -8.77 16.50 9.71
N LEU A 463 -8.43 15.35 9.13
CA LEU A 463 -7.10 15.06 8.59
C LEU A 463 -6.90 15.72 7.22
N ARG A 464 -5.78 16.42 7.04
CA ARG A 464 -5.35 16.99 5.76
C ARG A 464 -4.33 16.06 5.11
N ILE A 465 -4.66 15.50 3.96
CA ILE A 465 -3.82 14.58 3.18
C ILE A 465 -3.31 15.32 1.95
N TYR A 466 -2.00 15.45 1.81
CA TYR A 466 -1.37 16.04 0.63
C TYR A 466 -1.14 14.99 -0.45
N LEU A 467 -1.71 15.19 -1.64
CA LEU A 467 -1.45 14.37 -2.83
C LEU A 467 -0.47 15.14 -3.75
N PRO A 468 0.72 14.60 -4.06
CA PRO A 468 1.82 15.35 -4.68
C PRO A 468 1.65 15.76 -6.15
N GLY A 469 0.48 15.58 -6.76
CA GLY A 469 0.25 15.87 -8.19
C GLY A 469 1.06 14.96 -9.13
N GLY A 470 0.91 15.14 -10.44
CA GLY A 470 1.66 14.37 -11.45
C GLY A 470 0.93 14.18 -12.77
N TRP A 471 1.51 13.37 -13.67
CA TRP A 471 0.91 13.03 -14.95
C TRP A 471 -0.11 11.91 -14.80
N VAL A 472 -1.32 12.12 -15.33
CA VAL A 472 -2.41 11.12 -15.34
C VAL A 472 -2.89 10.88 -16.77
N ARG A 473 -3.24 9.65 -17.14
CA ARG A 473 -3.72 9.34 -18.51
C ARG A 473 -5.03 10.06 -18.81
N LEU A 474 -5.13 10.62 -20.02
CA LEU A 474 -6.37 11.17 -20.56
C LEU A 474 -7.40 10.04 -20.67
N GLY A 475 -8.54 10.17 -19.98
CA GLY A 475 -9.57 9.13 -19.92
C GLY A 475 -9.55 8.23 -18.67
N SER A 476 -8.72 8.53 -17.68
CA SER A 476 -8.83 7.98 -16.31
C SER A 476 -9.92 8.66 -15.49
#